data_AF-A0A5C6PDS5-F1
#
_entry.id   AF-A0A5C6PDS5-F1
#
_cell.length_a   1.000
_cell.length_b   1.000
_cell.length_c   1.000
_cell.angle_alpha   90.00
_cell.angle_beta   90.00
_cell.angle_gamma   90.00
#
_symmetry.space_group_name_H-M   'P 1'
#
loop_
_entity.id
_entity.type
_entity.pdbx_description
1 polymer ?
#
loop_
_entity_poly.entity_id
_entity_poly.type
_entity_poly.pdbx_seq_one_letter_code
_entity_poly.pdbx_strand_id
1 'polypeptide(L)'
;MKTLERLIFDHLRPLVSSFMDPLQFAYQPSIGVDDAVIYLLHTAPTHLEKAGSTVRIMFFDFSSAFNTIQPRLLGDKLQVAGVDHHLTTWILSEGFERYFPTTKDP
;
A
#
# COMPACT_ATOMS: atom_id res chain seq x y z
N MET A 1 5.28 -13.14 -18.29
CA MET A 1 4.19 -12.48 -17.52
C MET A 1 4.64 -11.27 -16.69
N LYS A 2 5.85 -11.23 -16.12
CA LYS A 2 6.38 -10.04 -15.42
C LYS A 2 6.33 -8.73 -16.24
N THR A 3 6.40 -8.82 -17.56
CA THR A 3 6.25 -7.66 -18.46
C THR A 3 4.84 -7.08 -18.46
N LEU A 4 3.81 -7.94 -18.41
CA LEU A 4 2.42 -7.50 -18.34
C LEU A 4 2.11 -6.86 -16.98
N GLU A 5 2.60 -7.46 -15.89
CA GLU A 5 2.51 -6.88 -14.54
C GLU A 5 3.15 -5.48 -14.48
N ARG A 6 4.33 -5.30 -15.10
CA ARG A 6 4.97 -3.98 -15.20
C ARG A 6 4.13 -2.99 -15.99
N LEU A 7 3.60 -3.39 -17.16
CA LEU A 7 2.75 -2.54 -17.98
C LEU A 7 1.49 -2.10 -17.23
N ILE A 8 0.85 -3.03 -16.53
CA ILE A 8 -0.36 -2.75 -15.73
C ILE A 8 -0.01 -1.84 -14.57
N PHE A 9 1.11 -2.07 -13.89
CA PHE A 9 1.57 -1.20 -12.82
C PHE A 9 1.83 0.24 -13.30
N ASP A 10 2.48 0.41 -14.45
CA ASP A 10 2.72 1.72 -15.05
C ASP A 10 1.42 2.45 -15.39
N HIS A 11 0.38 1.71 -15.80
CA HIS A 11 -0.96 2.25 -16.03
C HIS A 11 -1.72 2.58 -14.73
N LEU A 12 -1.61 1.74 -13.70
CA LEU A 12 -2.30 1.91 -12.43
C LEU A 12 -1.73 3.06 -11.60
N ARG A 13 -0.41 3.23 -11.61
CA ARG A 13 0.31 4.22 -10.79
C ARG A 13 -0.33 5.63 -10.82
N PRO A 14 -0.60 6.26 -11.99
CA PRO A 14 -1.21 7.58 -12.02
C PRO A 14 -2.66 7.62 -11.52
N LEU A 15 -3.40 6.51 -11.60
CA LEU A 15 -4.79 6.43 -11.13
C LEU A 15 -4.84 6.36 -9.59
N VAL A 16 -3.93 5.58 -9.01
CA VAL A 16 -3.90 5.38 -7.55
C VAL A 16 -3.08 6.43 -6.81
N SER A 17 -2.26 7.24 -7.51
CA SER A 17 -1.32 8.18 -6.85
C SER A 17 -2.01 9.21 -5.97
N SER A 18 -3.23 9.66 -6.31
CA SER A 18 -3.99 10.59 -5.48
C SER A 18 -4.51 9.98 -4.18
N PHE A 19 -4.52 8.65 -4.07
CA PHE A 19 -4.96 7.88 -2.90
C PHE A 19 -3.79 7.41 -2.04
N MET A 20 -2.55 7.63 -2.47
CA MET A 20 -1.36 7.26 -1.70
C MET A 20 -1.18 8.23 -0.53
N ASP A 21 -0.84 7.69 0.64
CA ASP A 21 -0.54 8.51 1.80
C ASP A 21 0.79 9.27 1.56
N PRO A 22 0.84 10.59 1.83
CA PRO A 22 2.07 11.37 1.70
C PRO A 22 3.26 10.83 2.53
N LEU A 23 2.97 10.10 3.62
CA LEU A 23 3.94 9.45 4.50
C LEU A 23 4.09 7.94 4.19
N GLN A 24 3.67 7.48 3.01
CA GLN A 24 3.94 6.13 2.56
C GLN A 24 5.36 6.02 2.00
N PHE A 25 6.32 5.60 2.82
CA PHE A 25 7.71 5.43 2.40
C PHE A 25 7.99 4.12 1.66
N ALA A 26 7.09 3.12 1.77
CA ALA A 26 7.24 1.82 1.13
C ALA A 26 6.62 1.78 -0.27
N TYR A 27 7.20 0.96 -1.15
CA TYR A 27 6.73 0.72 -2.53
C TYR A 27 6.67 1.97 -3.42
N GLN A 28 7.40 3.03 -3.06
CA GLN A 28 7.58 4.23 -3.88
C GLN A 28 8.94 4.23 -4.57
N PRO A 29 9.05 4.81 -5.78
CA PRO A 29 10.36 5.03 -6.39
C PRO A 29 11.14 6.05 -5.56
N SER A 30 12.42 5.75 -5.33
CA SER A 30 13.38 6.68 -4.71
C SER A 30 13.13 7.08 -3.25
N ILE A 31 12.21 6.41 -2.55
CA ILE A 31 11.94 6.59 -1.12
C ILE A 31 11.97 5.20 -0.45
N GLY A 32 12.50 5.11 0.77
CA GLY A 32 12.61 3.85 1.49
C GLY A 32 12.61 3.98 3.02
N VAL A 33 13.12 2.94 3.68
CA VAL A 33 13.12 2.84 5.15
C VAL A 33 13.95 3.94 5.81
N ASP A 34 15.06 4.34 5.19
CA ASP A 34 15.91 5.40 5.72
C ASP A 34 15.17 6.73 5.77
N ASP A 35 14.40 7.06 4.74
CA ASP A 35 13.56 8.27 4.71
C ASP A 35 12.49 8.25 5.82
N ALA A 36 11.87 7.09 6.06
CA ALA A 36 10.89 6.93 7.14
C ALA A 36 11.52 7.16 8.52
N VAL A 37 12.72 6.60 8.74
CA VAL A 37 13.47 6.76 9.99
C VAL A 37 13.92 8.20 10.17
N ILE A 38 14.49 8.83 9.13
CA ILE A 38 14.90 10.24 9.15
C ILE A 38 13.68 11.13 9.44
N TYR A 39 12.55 10.91 8.77
CA TYR A 39 11.32 11.67 9.00
C TYR A 39 10.86 11.58 10.45
N LEU A 40 10.82 10.37 11.02
CA LEU A 40 10.42 10.17 12.42
C LEU A 40 11.40 10.83 13.40
N LEU A 41 12.72 10.66 13.17
CA LEU A 41 13.79 11.23 13.98
C LEU A 41 13.85 12.76 13.88
N HIS A 42 13.38 13.35 12.79
CA HIS A 42 13.25 14.78 12.68
C HIS A 42 11.97 15.29 13.37
N THR A 43 10.82 14.69 13.04
CA THR A 43 9.51 15.21 13.44
C THR A 43 9.25 15.07 14.94
N ALA A 44 9.62 13.94 15.55
CA ALA A 44 9.33 13.71 16.97
C ALA A 44 10.10 14.66 17.90
N PRO A 45 11.45 14.82 17.79
CA PRO A 45 12.18 15.78 18.60
C PRO A 45 11.78 17.23 18.33
N THR A 46 11.59 17.62 17.06
CA THR A 46 11.15 18.98 16.72
C THR A 46 9.79 19.31 17.35
N HIS A 47 8.88 18.33 17.46
CA HIS A 47 7.63 18.55 18.19
C HIS A 47 7.86 18.78 19.69
N LEU A 48 8.81 18.06 20.30
CA LEU A 48 9.14 18.13 21.73
C LEU A 48 9.84 19.43 22.16
N GLU A 49 10.38 20.21 21.22
CA GLU A 49 10.91 21.56 21.52
C GLU A 49 9.83 22.53 22.01
N LYS A 50 8.56 22.25 21.72
CA LYS A 50 7.43 23.05 22.21
C LYS A 50 7.14 22.72 23.67
N ALA A 51 7.14 23.75 24.53
CA ALA A 51 6.83 23.59 25.95
C ALA A 51 5.46 22.92 26.19
N GLY A 52 5.45 21.91 27.06
CA GLY A 52 4.24 21.14 27.40
C GLY A 52 3.76 20.18 26.32
N SER A 53 4.54 19.93 25.26
CA SER A 53 4.21 18.94 24.25
C SER A 53 4.62 17.51 24.67
N THR A 54 4.06 16.51 24.00
CA THR A 54 4.40 15.09 24.21
C THR A 54 4.20 14.35 22.90
N VAL A 55 5.07 13.39 22.61
CA VAL A 55 4.95 12.50 21.45
C VAL A 55 4.67 11.09 21.94
N ARG A 56 3.69 10.43 21.33
CA ARG A 56 3.41 9.01 21.55
C ARG A 56 3.53 8.27 20.22
N ILE A 57 4.40 7.27 20.17
CA ILE A 57 4.63 6.44 18.99
C ILE A 57 3.95 5.09 19.22
N MET A 58 3.20 4.62 18.23
CA MET A 58 2.59 3.29 18.23
C MET A 58 3.06 2.54 17.00
N PHE A 59 3.46 1.28 17.20
CA PHE A 59 3.85 0.37 16.13
C PHE A 59 2.69 -0.58 15.87
N PHE A 60 2.19 -0.58 14.64
CA PHE A 60 1.19 -1.51 14.16
C PHE A 60 1.81 -2.41 13.10
N ASP A 61 1.48 -3.69 13.16
CA ASP A 61 1.84 -4.65 12.14
C ASP A 61 0.65 -5.56 11.84
N PHE A 62 0.53 -6.00 10.59
CA PHE A 62 -0.55 -6.85 10.13
C PHE A 62 -0.03 -8.27 9.92
N SER A 63 -0.62 -9.23 10.63
CA SER A 63 -0.31 -10.65 10.41
C SER A 63 -0.75 -11.07 9.01
N SER A 64 0.23 -11.48 8.20
CA SER A 64 0.01 -11.89 6.81
C SER A 64 -0.86 -10.91 6.01
N ALA A 65 -0.44 -9.63 6.01
CA ALA A 65 -1.19 -8.51 5.46
C ALA A 65 -1.77 -8.77 4.06
N PHE A 66 -1.01 -9.46 3.20
CA PHE A 66 -1.45 -9.74 1.84
C PHE A 66 -2.42 -10.92 1.75
N ASN A 67 -2.28 -11.96 2.59
CA ASN A 67 -3.20 -13.11 2.61
C ASN A 67 -4.57 -12.74 3.19
N THR A 68 -4.65 -11.64 3.95
CA THR A 68 -5.88 -11.18 4.60
C THR A 68 -6.62 -10.09 3.82
N ILE A 69 -6.12 -9.69 2.64
CA ILE A 69 -6.80 -8.71 1.80
C ILE A 69 -8.14 -9.28 1.33
N GLN A 70 -9.22 -8.53 1.58
CA GLN A 70 -10.55 -8.90 1.10
C GLN A 70 -10.74 -8.45 -0.35
N PRO A 71 -10.96 -9.37 -1.31
CA PRO A 71 -11.06 -9.03 -2.74
C PRO A 71 -12.17 -8.01 -3.05
N ARG A 72 -13.31 -8.10 -2.35
CA ARG A 72 -14.43 -7.17 -2.52
C ARG A 72 -14.04 -5.72 -2.16
N LEU A 73 -13.45 -5.52 -0.99
CA LEU A 73 -13.00 -4.21 -0.55
C LEU A 73 -11.89 -3.64 -1.43
N LEU A 74 -10.98 -4.50 -1.92
CA LEU A 74 -9.97 -4.06 -2.87
C LEU A 74 -10.59 -3.63 -4.22
N GLY A 75 -11.55 -4.40 -4.73
CA GLY A 75 -12.26 -4.08 -5.96
C GLY A 75 -12.96 -2.73 -5.90
N ASP A 76 -13.67 -2.46 -4.80
CA ASP A 76 -14.35 -1.18 -4.59
C ASP A 76 -13.34 -0.02 -4.56
N LYS A 77 -12.20 -0.20 -3.87
CA LYS A 77 -11.13 0.82 -3.83
C LYS A 77 -10.50 1.08 -5.20
N LEU A 78 -10.29 0.04 -6.00
CA LEU A 78 -9.73 0.17 -7.35
C LEU A 78 -10.70 0.95 -8.26
N GLN A 79 -12.00 0.64 -8.21
CA GLN A 79 -13.00 1.36 -8.98
C GLN A 79 -13.12 2.82 -8.55
N VAL A 80 -13.08 3.10 -7.25
CA VAL A 80 -13.03 4.49 -6.72
C VAL A 80 -11.79 5.23 -7.21
N ALA A 81 -10.66 4.54 -7.37
CA ALA A 81 -9.45 5.10 -7.94
C ALA A 81 -9.50 5.30 -9.47
N GLY A 82 -10.62 4.98 -10.11
CA GLY A 82 -10.81 5.14 -11.55
C GLY A 82 -10.24 3.99 -12.39
N VAL A 83 -9.92 2.85 -11.77
CA VAL A 83 -9.53 1.63 -12.48
C VAL A 83 -10.76 1.02 -13.14
N ASP A 84 -10.67 0.76 -14.45
CA ASP A 84 -11.77 0.16 -15.22
C ASP A 84 -12.24 -1.19 -14.62
N HIS A 85 -13.52 -1.50 -14.82
CA HIS A 85 -14.13 -2.71 -14.29
C HIS A 85 -13.43 -3.99 -14.78
N HIS A 86 -13.07 -4.07 -16.07
CA HIS A 86 -12.42 -5.26 -16.62
C HIS A 86 -11.02 -5.46 -16.03
N LEU A 87 -10.26 -4.38 -15.87
CA LEU A 87 -8.94 -4.45 -15.25
C LEU A 87 -9.03 -4.81 -13.76
N THR A 88 -10.02 -4.26 -13.04
CA THR A 88 -10.30 -4.62 -11.65
C THR A 88 -10.60 -6.11 -11.51
N THR A 89 -11.50 -6.65 -12.35
CA THR A 89 -11.82 -8.09 -12.33
C THR A 89 -10.59 -8.95 -12.64
N TRP A 90 -9.76 -8.54 -13.60
CA TRP A 90 -8.52 -9.24 -13.93
C TRP A 90 -7.53 -9.28 -12.75
N ILE A 91 -7.35 -8.17 -12.05
CA ILE A 91 -6.50 -8.09 -10.83
C ILE A 91 -7.03 -9.04 -9.75
N LEU A 92 -8.35 -9.07 -9.56
CA LEU A 92 -8.98 -9.91 -8.53
C LEU A 92 -9.06 -11.40 -8.92
N SER A 93 -9.02 -11.75 -10.20
CA SER A 93 -9.04 -13.16 -10.65
C SER A 93 -7.63 -13.74 -10.75
N GLU A 94 -6.76 -13.13 -11.58
CA GLU A 94 -5.42 -13.67 -11.88
C GLU A 94 -4.40 -13.26 -10.81
N GLY A 95 -4.51 -12.03 -10.30
CA GLY A 95 -3.59 -11.50 -9.28
C GLY A 95 -3.79 -12.15 -7.91
N PHE A 96 -5.03 -12.44 -7.51
CA PHE A 96 -5.27 -13.11 -6.23
C PHE A 96 -4.93 -14.58 -6.26
N GLU A 97 -5.41 -15.35 -7.24
CA GLU A 97 -5.16 -16.80 -7.27
C GLU A 97 -3.68 -17.15 -7.43
N ARG A 98 -2.89 -16.33 -8.13
CA ARG A 98 -1.46 -16.59 -8.34
C ARG A 98 -0.58 -16.23 -7.14
N TYR A 99 -0.85 -15.12 -6.46
CA TYR A 99 0.00 -14.65 -5.36
C TYR A 99 -0.52 -15.07 -3.98
N PHE A 100 -1.80 -15.46 -3.90
CA PHE A 100 -2.47 -15.95 -2.69
C PHE A 100 -3.24 -17.21 -3.04
N PRO A 101 -2.56 -18.37 -3.19
CA PRO A 101 -3.25 -19.62 -3.37
C PRO A 101 -4.18 -19.79 -2.17
N THR A 102 -5.49 -19.76 -2.41
CA THR A 102 -6.45 -20.25 -1.43
C THR A 102 -5.96 -21.63 -1.05
N THR A 103 -5.63 -21.83 0.22
CA THR A 103 -5.43 -23.16 0.77
C THR A 103 -6.65 -23.98 0.37
N LYS A 104 -6.49 -24.84 -0.63
CA LYS A 104 -7.34 -26.00 -0.75
C LYS A 104 -6.99 -26.82 0.48
N ASP A 105 -7.84 -26.76 1.49
CA ASP A 105 -7.85 -27.75 2.53
C ASP A 105 -9.22 -28.44 2.54
N PRO A 106 -9.29 -29.74 2.84
CA PRO A 106 -8.19 -30.67 3.13
C PRO A 106 -7.83 -31.60 1.95
#